data_AF-A0A3S8SD90-F1
#
_entry.id   AF-A0A3S8SD90-F1
#
_cell.length_a   1.000
_cell.length_b   1.000
_cell.length_c   1.000
_cell.angle_alpha   90.00
_cell.angle_beta   90.00
_cell.angle_gamma   90.00
#
_symmetry.space_group_name_H-M   'P 1'
#
loop_
_entity.id
_entity.type
_entity.pdbx_description
1 polymer ?
#
loop_
_entity_poly.entity_id
_entity_poly.type
_entity_poly.pdbx_seq_one_letter_code
_entity_poly.pdbx_strand_id
1 'polypeptide(L)' 'MNNSNSSISRHYHQLNSEQRGQIQALLDSGITSCSAIAREVGCHKSTISREIRRGSVRQRDHNYLLYEHYYADTA' A
#
# COMPACT_ATOMS: atom_id res chain seq x y z
N MET A 1 -17.52 -28.85 10.28
CA MET A 1 -16.91 -27.51 10.13
C MET A 1 -17.47 -26.87 8.86
N ASN A 2 -18.23 -25.78 8.96
CA ASN A 2 -18.85 -25.13 7.79
C ASN A 2 -17.86 -24.17 7.12
N ASN A 3 -17.41 -24.51 5.92
CA ASN A 3 -16.64 -23.60 5.09
C ASN A 3 -17.61 -22.69 4.31
N SER A 4 -17.99 -21.56 4.89
CA SER A 4 -18.79 -20.54 4.21
C SER A 4 -17.93 -19.81 3.17
N ASN A 5 -17.73 -20.43 2.01
CA ASN A 5 -17.18 -19.78 0.82
C ASN A 5 -18.24 -18.83 0.22
N SER A 6 -18.46 -17.69 0.86
CA SER A 6 -19.22 -16.59 0.27
C SER A 6 -18.38 -15.94 -0.83
N SER A 7 -18.67 -16.29 -2.10
CA SER A 7 -18.17 -15.59 -3.27
C SER A 7 -18.84 -14.22 -3.37
N ILE A 8 -18.45 -13.29 -2.50
CA ILE A 8 -18.81 -11.88 -2.63
C ILE A 8 -18.20 -11.44 -3.96
N SER A 9 -19.04 -10.95 -4.89
CA SER A 9 -18.60 -10.24 -6.08
C SER A 9 -17.65 -9.13 -5.63
N ARG A 10 -16.33 -9.38 -5.70
CA ARG A 10 -15.34 -8.35 -5.41
C ARG A 10 -15.30 -7.47 -6.64
N HIS A 11 -16.20 -6.48 -6.68
CA HIS A 11 -16.06 -5.40 -7.65
C HIS A 11 -14.65 -4.85 -7.50
N TYR A 12 -13.93 -4.83 -8.62
CA TYR A 12 -12.59 -4.28 -8.66
C TYR A 12 -12.67 -2.82 -8.24
N HIS A 13 -12.05 -2.51 -7.09
CA HIS A 13 -11.95 -1.15 -6.57
C HIS A 13 -10.50 -0.72 -6.66
N GLN A 14 -10.26 0.37 -7.40
CA GLN A 14 -8.96 1.01 -7.44
C GLN A 14 -8.77 1.84 -6.17
N LEU A 15 -7.52 1.97 -5.72
CA LEU A 15 -7.22 2.92 -4.68
C LEU A 15 -7.47 4.33 -5.20
N ASN A 16 -8.22 5.12 -4.43
CA ASN A 16 -8.39 6.53 -4.74
C ASN A 16 -7.17 7.35 -4.24
N SER A 17 -7.10 8.63 -4.63
CA SER A 17 -5.99 9.51 -4.26
C SER A 17 -5.83 9.70 -2.75
N GLU A 18 -6.93 9.71 -1.99
CA GLU A 18 -6.90 9.83 -0.53
C GLU A 18 -6.25 8.58 0.09
N GLN A 19 -6.68 7.38 -0.32
CA GLN A 19 -6.11 6.11 0.14
C GLN A 19 -4.62 6.01 -0.20
N ARG A 20 -4.22 6.45 -1.40
CA ARG A 20 -2.81 6.49 -1.80
C ARG A 20 -2.00 7.47 -0.94
N GLY A 21 -2.55 8.64 -0.65
CA GLY A 21 -1.95 9.61 0.27
C GLY A 21 -1.81 9.06 1.70
N GLN A 22 -2.82 8.33 2.18
CA GLN A 22 -2.78 7.67 3.49
C GLN A 22 -1.68 6.59 3.55
N ILE A 23 -1.51 5.79 2.48
CA ILE A 23 -0.41 4.82 2.39
C ILE A 23 0.94 5.54 2.50
N GLN A 24 1.13 6.64 1.77
CA GLN A 24 2.37 7.41 1.80
C GLN A 24 2.64 7.98 3.21
N ALA A 25 1.65 8.63 3.83
CA ALA A 25 1.78 9.19 5.17
C ALA A 25 2.16 8.14 6.23
N LEU A 26 1.58 6.93 6.15
CA LEU A 26 1.90 5.83 7.06
C LEU A 26 3.32 5.28 6.85
N LEU A 27 3.78 5.21 5.60
CA LEU A 27 5.16 4.81 5.29
C LEU A 27 6.16 5.86 5.80
N ASP A 28 5.86 7.14 5.59
CA ASP A 28 6.67 8.27 6.05
C ASP A 28 6.72 8.35 7.59
N SER A 29 5.67 7.91 8.27
CA SER A 29 5.66 7.76 9.74
C SER A 29 6.36 6.49 10.24
N GLY A 30 6.98 5.69 9.34
CA GLY A 30 7.73 4.48 9.68
C GLY A 30 6.90 3.19 9.77
N ILE A 31 5.60 3.21 9.44
CA ILE A 31 4.77 2.02 9.43
C ILE A 31 4.97 1.30 8.09
N THR A 32 5.87 0.31 8.07
CA THR A 32 6.22 -0.45 6.86
C THR A 32 5.43 -1.76 6.68
N SER A 33 4.66 -2.17 7.70
CA SER A 33 3.88 -3.40 7.65
C SER A 33 2.66 -3.26 6.75
N CYS A 34 2.64 -3.98 5.61
CA CYS A 34 1.51 -4.00 4.68
C CYS A 34 0.19 -4.39 5.36
N SER A 35 0.22 -5.27 6.37
CA SER A 35 -0.98 -5.66 7.11
C SER A 35 -1.50 -4.55 8.03
N ALA A 36 -0.60 -3.73 8.61
CA ALA A 36 -0.99 -2.58 9.42
C ALA A 36 -1.59 -1.48 8.55
N ILE A 37 -0.92 -1.14 7.44
CA ILE A 37 -1.40 -0.16 6.46
C ILE A 37 -2.76 -0.59 5.90
N ALA A 38 -2.91 -1.87 5.54
CA ALA A 38 -4.17 -2.39 4.98
C ALA A 38 -5.36 -2.23 5.94
N ARG A 39 -5.14 -2.41 7.25
CA ARG A 39 -6.17 -2.22 8.28
C ARG A 39 -6.58 -0.75 8.39
N GLU A 40 -5.62 0.16 8.27
CA GLU A 40 -5.83 1.60 8.39
C GLU A 40 -6.50 2.20 7.13
N VAL A 41 -6.09 1.75 5.95
CA VAL A 41 -6.63 2.20 4.64
C VAL A 41 -7.96 1.50 4.28
N GLY A 42 -8.27 0.39 4.94
CA GLY A 42 -9.51 -0.36 4.71
C GLY A 42 -9.48 -1.21 3.43
N CYS A 43 -8.33 -1.79 3.07
CA CYS A 43 -8.21 -2.68 1.91
C CYS A 43 -7.47 -3.98 2.24
N HIS A 44 -7.27 -4.85 1.25
CA HIS A 44 -6.56 -6.11 1.46
C HIS A 44 -5.04 -5.90 1.41
N LYS A 45 -4.27 -6.64 2.23
CA LYS A 45 -2.79 -6.55 2.27
C LYS A 45 -2.12 -6.75 0.91
N SER A 46 -2.72 -7.55 0.02
CA SER A 46 -2.17 -7.75 -1.33
C SER A 46 -2.39 -6.55 -2.25
N THR A 47 -3.41 -5.71 -1.97
CA THR A 47 -3.58 -4.43 -2.65
C THR A 47 -2.46 -3.48 -2.25
N ILE A 48 -2.22 -3.30 -0.95
CA ILE A 48 -1.10 -2.49 -0.43
C ILE A 48 0.25 -2.94 -0.99
N SER A 49 0.55 -4.25 -0.93
CA SER A 49 1.81 -4.79 -1.44
C SER A 49 2.00 -4.54 -2.95
N ARG A 50 0.93 -4.70 -3.74
CA ARG A 50 0.99 -4.44 -5.19
C ARG A 50 1.14 -2.95 -5.49
N GLU A 51 0.47 -2.10 -4.72
CA GLU A 51 0.53 -0.65 -4.86
C GLU A 51 1.94 -0.14 -4.56
N ILE A 52 2.48 -0.49 -3.38
CA ILE A 52 3.84 -0.08 -2.98
C ILE A 52 4.85 -0.53 -4.03
N ARG A 53 4.78 -1.78 -4.50
CA ARG A 53 5.70 -2.26 -5.53
C ARG A 53 5.62 -1.49 -6.85
N ARG A 54 4.45 -0.97 -7.22
CA ARG A 54 4.25 -0.19 -8.45
C ARG A 54 4.67 1.27 -8.27
N GLY A 55 4.38 1.86 -7.11
CA GLY A 55 4.64 3.28 -6.81
C GLY A 55 6.00 3.57 -6.17
N SER A 56 6.75 2.54 -5.76
CA SER A 56 8.09 2.70 -5.19
C SER A 56 9.13 2.96 -6.27
N VAL A 57 9.99 3.94 -6.01
CA VAL A 57 11.10 4.35 -6.87
C VAL A 57 12.40 4.30 -6.08
N ARG A 58 13.50 3.91 -6.71
CA ARG A 58 14.82 3.90 -6.09
C ARG A 58 15.37 5.33 -6.00
N GLN A 59 15.56 5.81 -4.78
CA GLN A 59 16.06 7.15 -4.44
C GLN A 59 17.44 7.06 -3.79
N ARG A 60 18.08 8.23 -3.61
CA ARG A 60 19.32 8.41 -2.83
C ARG A 60 19.08 9.40 -1.72
N ASP A 61 19.54 9.08 -0.52
CA ASP A 61 19.49 10.01 0.60
C ASP A 61 20.69 10.99 0.60
N HIS A 62 20.76 11.85 1.62
CA HIS A 62 21.86 12.80 1.79
C HIS A 62 23.23 12.14 2.04
N ASN A 63 23.23 10.87 2.46
CA ASN A 63 24.43 10.06 2.66
C ASN A 63 24.79 9.24 1.40
N TYR A 64 24.12 9.48 0.27
CA TYR A 64 24.26 8.73 -0.98
C TYR A 64 23.87 7.24 -0.86
N LEU A 65 23.15 6.86 0.19
CA LEU A 65 22.62 5.52 0.36
C LEU A 65 21.35 5.35 -0.48
N LEU A 66 21.26 4.21 -1.16
CA LEU A 66 20.10 3.87 -1.97
C LEU A 66 18.97 3.32 -1.10
N TYR A 67 17.76 3.79 -1.34
CA TYR A 67 16.56 3.27 -0.68
C TYR A 67 15.36 3.31 -1.63
N GLU A 68 14.33 2.52 -1.35
CA GLU A 68 13.05 2.60 -2.07
C GLU A 68 12.12 3.56 -1.34
N HIS A 69 11.54 4.49 -2.10
CA HIS A 69 10.55 5.42 -1.59
C HIS A 69 9.28 5.35 -2.41
N TYR A 70 8.15 5.23 -1.72
CA TYR A 70 6.83 5.19 -2.33
C TYR A 70 6.30 6.62 -2.50
N TYR A 71 5.80 6.94 -3.70
CA TYR A 71 5.11 8.18 -3.98
C TYR A 71 3.67 7.86 -4.37
N ALA A 72 2.67 8.57 -3.81
CA ALA A 72 1.26 8.31 -4.10
C ALA A 72 0.87 8.58 -5.57
N ASP A 73 1.62 9.47 -6.25
CA ASP A 73 1.31 9.96 -7.59
C ASP A 73 1.99 9.16 -8.72
N THR A 74 2.81 8.16 -8.40
CA THR A 74 3.56 7.38 -9.41
C THR A 74 2.80 6.15 -9.92
N ALA A 75 1.68 5.77 -9.28
CA ALA A 75 0.94 4.54 -9.55
C ALA A 75 -0.34 4.73 -10.37
#